data_AF-A0A0Q6DWH7-F1
#
_entry.id   AF-A0A0Q6DWH7-F1
#
_cell.length_a   1.000
_cell.length_b   1.000
_cell.length_c   1.000
_cell.angle_alpha   90.00
_cell.angle_beta   90.00
_cell.angle_gamma   90.00
#
_symmetry.space_group_name_H-M   'P 1'
#
loop_
_entity.id
_entity.type
_entity.pdbx_description
1 polymer ?
#
loop_
_entity_poly.entity_id
_entity_poly.type
_entity_poly.pdbx_seq_one_letter_code
_entity_poly.pdbx_strand_id
1 'polypeptide(L)'
;MMIISSKSAPSAKIAFYLDQAAECSKIAASATLQNVRERSLRSEAAWRKMAGDIDNGSEPSPAQIPNVPTIQAAEMSVSPSTPSFASFG
;
A
#
# COMPACT_ATOMS: atom_id res chain seq x y z
N MET A 1 35.68 9.74 -22.18
CA MET A 1 35.50 9.11 -20.85
C MET A 1 34.02 9.11 -20.55
N MET A 2 33.33 7.99 -20.75
CA MET A 2 31.88 7.88 -20.51
C MET A 2 31.66 7.35 -19.10
N ILE A 3 31.22 8.22 -18.20
CA ILE A 3 30.69 7.84 -16.89
C ILE A 3 29.33 7.21 -17.13
N ILE A 4 29.30 5.88 -17.19
CA ILE A 4 28.07 5.11 -17.17
C ILE A 4 27.57 5.21 -15.72
N SER A 5 26.61 6.11 -15.47
CA SER A 5 25.90 6.14 -14.20
C SER A 5 25.14 4.82 -14.06
N SER A 6 25.68 3.91 -13.27
CA SER A 6 25.00 2.69 -12.85
C SER A 6 23.76 3.10 -12.06
N LYS A 7 22.63 3.31 -12.74
CA LYS A 7 21.32 3.40 -12.12
C LYS A 7 21.10 2.04 -11.48
N SER A 8 21.42 1.93 -10.19
CA SER A 8 21.18 0.73 -9.40
C SER A 8 19.76 0.27 -9.68
N ALA A 9 19.58 -1.01 -9.99
CA ALA A 9 18.24 -1.56 -10.15
C ALA A 9 17.42 -1.19 -8.89
N PRO A 10 16.16 -0.73 -9.07
CA PRO A 10 15.34 -0.37 -7.94
C PRO A 10 15.23 -1.59 -7.01
N SER A 11 15.51 -1.38 -5.73
CA SER A 11 15.33 -2.41 -4.71
C SER A 11 13.92 -2.99 -4.81
N ALA A 12 13.73 -4.29 -4.57
CA ALA A 12 12.42 -4.94 -4.62
C ALA A 12 11.35 -4.20 -3.79
N LYS A 13 11.75 -3.54 -2.69
CA LYS A 13 10.89 -2.69 -1.87
C LYS A 13 10.45 -1.40 -2.57
N ILE A 14 11.36 -0.75 -3.29
CA ILE A 14 11.07 0.47 -4.08
C ILE A 14 10.07 0.11 -5.18
N ALA A 15 10.29 -0.98 -5.91
CA ALA A 15 9.38 -1.45 -6.95
C ALA A 15 7.97 -1.70 -6.39
N PHE A 16 7.87 -2.39 -5.26
CA PHE A 16 6.59 -2.63 -4.57
C PHE A 16 5.87 -1.33 -4.20
N TYR A 17 6.57 -0.34 -3.63
CA TYR A 17 5.95 0.94 -3.29
C TYR A 17 5.51 1.74 -4.53
N LEU A 18 6.27 1.68 -5.62
CA LEU A 18 5.88 2.30 -6.87
C LEU A 18 4.63 1.64 -7.48
N ASP A 19 4.52 0.31 -7.41
CA ASP A 19 3.34 -0.42 -7.86
C ASP A 19 2.10 -0.06 -7.03
N GLN A 20 2.25 0.01 -5.70
CA GLN A 20 1.18 0.44 -4.80
C GLN A 20 0.74 1.89 -5.04
N ALA A 21 1.69 2.78 -5.34
CA ALA A 21 1.37 4.16 -5.75
C ALA A 21 0.56 4.17 -7.06
N ALA A 22 0.94 3.37 -8.05
CA ALA A 22 0.24 3.28 -9.32
C ALA A 22 -1.18 2.69 -9.16
N GLU A 23 -1.36 1.71 -8.28
CA GLU A 23 -2.67 1.13 -7.95
C GLU A 23 -3.58 2.17 -7.29
N CYS A 24 -3.09 2.91 -6.30
CA CYS A 24 -3.83 4.00 -5.66
C CYS A 24 -4.24 5.08 -6.67
N SER A 25 -3.35 5.41 -7.62
CA SER A 25 -3.64 6.36 -8.68
C SER A 25 -4.78 5.90 -9.59
N LYS A 26 -4.79 4.61 -9.97
CA LYS A 26 -5.89 4.01 -10.75
C LYS A 26 -7.22 4.05 -9.99
N ILE A 27 -7.20 3.76 -8.69
CA ILE A 27 -8.39 3.83 -7.83
C ILE A 27 -8.88 5.28 -7.74
N ALA A 28 -7.99 6.26 -7.58
CA ALA A 28 -8.36 7.67 -7.55
C ALA A 28 -9.00 8.13 -8.87
N ALA A 29 -8.49 7.66 -10.01
CA ALA A 29 -9.01 7.96 -11.33
C ALA A 29 -10.39 7.32 -11.59
N SER A 30 -10.62 6.10 -11.11
CA SER A 30 -11.90 5.40 -11.27
C SER A 30 -12.94 5.76 -10.19
N ALA A 31 -12.51 6.35 -9.08
CA ALA A 31 -13.39 6.74 -7.99
C ALA A 31 -14.38 7.82 -8.43
N THR A 32 -15.67 7.53 -8.23
CA THR A 32 -16.78 8.49 -8.41
C THR A 32 -16.95 9.37 -7.18
N LEU A 33 -16.68 8.84 -5.98
CA LEU A 33 -16.77 9.55 -4.70
C LEU A 33 -15.50 10.34 -4.42
N GLN A 34 -15.66 11.64 -4.14
CA GLN A 34 -14.55 12.55 -3.85
C GLN A 34 -13.72 12.11 -2.65
N ASN A 35 -14.36 11.65 -1.57
CA ASN A 35 -13.65 11.16 -0.37
C ASN A 35 -12.72 9.98 -0.68
N VAL A 36 -13.18 9.04 -1.53
CA VAL A 36 -12.39 7.88 -1.94
C VAL A 36 -11.21 8.33 -2.79
N ARG A 37 -11.43 9.24 -3.74
CA ARG A 37 -10.37 9.83 -4.57
C ARG A 37 -9.29 10.48 -3.71
N GLU A 38 -9.66 11.36 -2.79
CA GLU A 38 -8.73 12.06 -1.90
C GLU A 38 -7.96 11.11 -0.99
N ARG A 39 -8.61 10.07 -0.47
CA ARG A 39 -7.94 9.05 0.32
C ARG A 39 -6.91 8.28 -0.52
N SER A 40 -7.28 7.87 -1.73
CA SER A 40 -6.38 7.16 -2.64
C SER A 40 -5.18 8.01 -3.07
N LEU A 41 -5.39 9.30 -3.36
CA LEU A 41 -4.29 10.23 -3.67
C LEU A 41 -3.33 10.42 -2.49
N ARG A 42 -3.84 10.48 -1.25
CA ARG A 42 -2.99 10.54 -0.05
C ARG A 42 -2.17 9.27 0.12
N SER A 43 -2.77 8.09 -0.12
CA SER A 43 -2.04 6.82 -0.11
C SER A 43 -0.96 6.78 -1.20
N GLU A 44 -1.28 7.20 -2.43
CA GLU A 44 -0.31 7.31 -3.53
C GLU A 44 0.90 8.17 -3.15
N ALA A 45 0.66 9.35 -2.55
CA ALA A 45 1.71 10.24 -2.11
C ALA A 45 2.60 9.60 -1.02
N ALA A 46 2.00 8.89 -0.07
CA ALA A 46 2.74 8.18 0.98
C ALA A 46 3.61 7.05 0.41
N TRP A 47 3.09 6.27 -0.54
CA TRP A 47 3.84 5.21 -1.22
C TRP A 47 5.03 5.75 -2.00
N ARG A 48 4.83 6.84 -2.76
CA ARG A 48 5.94 7.51 -3.46
C ARG A 48 6.99 8.06 -2.50
N LYS A 49 6.57 8.60 -1.37
CA LYS A 49 7.50 9.10 -0.35
C LYS A 49 8.39 7.97 0.18
N MET A 50 7.81 6.82 0.54
CA MET A 50 8.61 5.67 1.01
C MET A 50 9.54 5.12 -0.07
N ALA A 51 9.12 5.11 -1.33
CA ALA A 51 9.99 4.74 -2.44
C ALA A 51 11.19 5.71 -2.55
N GLY A 52 10.94 7.01 -2.41
CA GLY A 52 11.98 8.04 -2.40
C GLY A 52 12.91 7.95 -1.19
N ASP A 53 12.38 7.73 0.02
CA ASP A 53 13.19 7.62 1.24
C ASP A 53 14.19 6.45 1.13
N ILE A 54 13.74 5.29 0.63
CA ILE A 54 14.62 4.13 0.39
C ILE A 54 15.64 4.40 -0.72
N ASP A 55 15.25 5.05 -1.83
CA ASP A 55 16.19 5.42 -2.91
C ASP A 55 17.27 6.39 -2.42
N ASN A 56 16.91 7.29 -1.49
CA ASN A 56 17.81 8.25 -0.86
C ASN A 56 18.62 7.66 0.32
N GLY A 57 18.43 6.38 0.67
CA GLY A 57 19.09 5.75 1.82
C GLY A 57 18.65 6.29 3.19
N SER A 58 17.54 7.03 3.23
CA SER A 58 16.90 7.50 4.47
C SER A 58 16.00 6.39 5.00
N GLU A 59 16.15 5.98 6.26
CA GLU A 59 15.22 4.98 6.81
C GLU A 59 13.79 5.52 6.77
N PRO A 60 12.84 4.78 6.17
CA PRO A 60 11.45 5.21 6.12
C PRO A 60 10.88 5.24 7.54
N SER A 61 10.58 6.44 8.03
CA SER A 61 10.02 6.61 9.37
C SER A 61 8.68 5.86 9.47
N PRO A 62 8.50 4.94 10.44
CA PRO A 62 7.32 4.07 10.54
C PRO A 62 6.02 4.83 10.84
N ALA A 63 6.10 6.13 11.17
CA ALA A 63 4.95 6.96 11.49
C ALA A 63 4.06 7.33 10.27
N GLN A 64 4.47 6.98 9.04
CA GLN A 64 3.75 7.35 7.81
C GLN A 64 3.24 6.20 6.97
N ILE A 65 3.37 4.95 7.45
CA ILE A 65 2.89 3.77 6.73
C ILE A 65 1.36 3.89 6.61
N PRO A 66 0.81 4.11 5.40
CA PRO A 66 -0.63 4.11 5.21
C PRO A 66 -1.08 2.67 5.41
N ASN A 67 -1.89 2.41 6.45
CA ASN A 67 -2.52 1.13 6.78
C ASN A 67 -2.46 0.12 5.63
N VAL A 68 -1.35 -0.62 5.54
CA VAL A 68 -1.25 -1.75 4.63
C VAL A 68 -2.11 -2.79 5.33
N PRO A 69 -3.14 -3.36 4.68
CA PRO A 69 -3.60 -4.65 5.16
C PRO A 69 -2.36 -5.54 5.05
N THR A 70 -1.72 -5.80 6.19
CA THR A 70 -0.78 -6.90 6.31
C THR A 70 -1.54 -8.09 5.77
N ILE A 71 -1.28 -8.47 4.51
CA ILE A 71 -1.70 -9.77 4.01
C ILE A 71 -0.79 -10.73 4.76
N GLN A 72 -1.18 -11.00 6.00
CA GLN A 72 -0.75 -12.13 6.77
C GLN A 72 -1.25 -13.33 5.96
N ALA A 73 -0.38 -13.80 5.07
CA ALA A 73 -0.33 -15.18 4.68
C ALA A 73 -0.07 -15.99 5.96
N ALA A 74 -1.11 -16.20 6.76
CA ALA A 74 -1.10 -17.03 7.94
C ALA A 74 -2.53 -17.54 8.17
N GLU A 75 -2.72 -18.78 7.70
CA GLU A 75 -3.62 -19.77 8.26
C GLU A 75 -5.12 -19.65 7.97
N MET A 76 -5.48 -20.47 6.97
CA MET A 76 -6.73 -21.23 6.92
C MET A 76 -7.18 -21.67 8.32
N SER A 77 -8.23 -21.06 8.85
CA SER A 77 -9.18 -21.77 9.72
C SER A 77 -10.54 -21.12 9.58
N VAL A 78 -11.27 -21.61 8.57
CA VAL A 78 -12.69 -21.43 8.42
C VAL A 78 -13.36 -22.09 9.63
N SER A 79 -13.98 -21.29 10.50
CA SER A 79 -14.95 -21.80 11.47
C SER A 79 -16.17 -20.89 11.47
N PRO A 80 -17.22 -21.23 10.69
CA PRO A 80 -18.45 -20.46 10.66
C PRO A 80 -19.34 -20.92 11.82
N SER A 81 -19.42 -20.13 12.87
CA SER A 81 -20.50 -20.25 13.86
C SER A 81 -21.02 -18.86 14.15
N THR A 82 -21.88 -18.39 13.25
CA THR A 82 -22.77 -17.24 13.49
C THR A 82 -23.74 -17.57 14.64
N PRO A 83 -23.96 -16.64 15.59
CA PRO A 83 -24.97 -16.82 16.62
C PRO A 83 -26.38 -16.64 16.04
N SER A 84 -27.19 -17.69 16.07
CA SER A 84 -28.59 -17.63 15.61
C SER A 84 -29.55 -17.37 16.78
N PHE A 85 -29.99 -16.11 16.84
CA PHE A 85 -31.33 -15.58 17.08
C PHE A 85 -32.20 -16.12 18.23
N ALA A 86 -32.70 -15.17 19.01
CA ALA A 86 -33.69 -15.31 20.08
C ALA A 86 -34.86 -16.22 19.72
N SER A 87 -35.14 -17.17 20.63
CA SER A 87 -36.39 -17.91 20.65
C SER A 87 -37.47 -17.02 21.26
N PHE A 88 -38.42 -16.55 20.44
CA PHE A 88 -39.72 -16.11 20.95
C PHE A 88 -40.55 -17.37 21.22
N GLY A 89 -41.01 -17.52 22.46
CA GLY A 89 -41.95 -18.55 22.92
C GLY A 89 -42.59 -18.05 24.20
#